data_AF-A0A0D7BW77-F1
#
_entry.id   AF-A0A0D7BW77-F1
#
_cell.length_a   1.000
_cell.length_b   1.000
_cell.length_c   1.000
_cell.angle_alpha   90.00
_cell.angle_beta   90.00
_cell.angle_gamma   90.00
#
_symmetry.space_group_name_H-M   'P 1'
#
loop_
_entity.id
_entity.type
_entity.pdbx_description
1 polymer ?
#
loop_
_entity_poly.entity_id
_entity_poly.type
_entity_poly.pdbx_seq_one_letter_code
_entity_poly.pdbx_strand_id
1 'polypeptide(L)'
;MHGYDNASYMDMILYDHDKLSSILEMLKGVTFQHCPNGLTWDLYQTGLYIWRGTKAIHSPWHGHHLTAYPNRKLIGYSGMDIGSIELLEKGGRRHDRTEPSRWGLAMYVADDPLVAKYFSDWIKKKSFGDSKTIVCEIYARDGAIWDKMHKIWVPDNRHELKTHVDKGDEHIADSDLKRDGAVAGWGVSRPYVLFCRHPNMNTRDGLQFPIPEPARFNEMVIYGQTQENLLVIKRMTDDQLNQAIKKKANVHYRHKIREWHIKVPEETKADFAKHNEKVEF
;
A
#
# COMPACT_ATOMS: atom_id res chain seq x y z
N MET A 1 24.24 -16.45 14.32
CA MET A 1 23.20 -15.41 14.12
C MET A 1 21.88 -16.09 14.42
N HIS A 2 21.15 -15.63 15.44
CA HIS A 2 19.81 -16.15 15.78
C HIS A 2 18.75 -15.20 15.22
N GLY A 3 17.64 -15.75 14.74
CA GLY A 3 16.48 -14.97 14.31
C GLY A 3 15.63 -14.49 15.50
N TYR A 4 14.52 -13.81 15.21
CA TYR A 4 13.48 -13.57 16.22
C TYR A 4 12.92 -14.93 16.69
N ASP A 5 12.85 -15.12 18.01
CA ASP A 5 12.51 -16.36 18.74
C ASP A 5 13.62 -17.44 18.82
N ASN A 6 14.89 -17.04 18.89
CA ASN A 6 16.07 -17.92 19.10
C ASN A 6 16.31 -19.06 18.10
N ALA A 7 15.45 -19.23 17.10
CA ALA A 7 15.62 -20.21 16.03
C ALA A 7 16.96 -20.00 15.30
N SER A 8 17.62 -21.11 14.97
CA SER A 8 18.82 -21.09 14.14
C SER A 8 18.47 -20.54 12.76
N TYR A 9 19.25 -19.58 12.29
CA TYR A 9 19.03 -18.92 11.01
C TYR A 9 19.13 -19.91 9.82
N MET A 10 19.88 -21.01 9.99
CA MET A 10 19.95 -22.10 8.99
C MET A 10 18.64 -22.88 8.89
N ASP A 11 17.83 -22.94 9.95
CA ASP A 11 16.55 -23.64 9.92
C ASP A 11 15.51 -22.83 9.12
N MET A 12 15.73 -21.53 8.91
CA MET A 12 14.90 -20.70 8.04
C MET A 12 15.20 -20.90 6.54
N ILE A 13 16.29 -21.60 6.19
CA ILE A 13 16.77 -21.82 4.81
C ILE A 13 16.11 -23.04 4.16
N LEU A 14 15.50 -23.94 4.94
CA LEU A 14 15.05 -25.27 4.46
C LEU A 14 13.54 -25.40 4.17
N TYR A 15 12.79 -24.30 4.13
CA TYR A 15 11.34 -24.35 4.02
C TYR A 15 10.83 -23.97 2.63
N ASP A 16 10.93 -24.90 1.67
CA ASP A 16 10.40 -24.68 0.31
C ASP A 16 9.13 -25.49 -0.01
N HIS A 17 8.55 -26.24 0.95
CA HIS A 17 7.43 -27.15 0.65
C HIS A 17 6.28 -27.20 1.67
N ASP A 18 6.22 -26.33 2.68
CA ASP A 18 5.21 -26.43 3.74
C ASP A 18 4.37 -25.16 3.92
N LYS A 19 3.05 -25.28 4.07
CA LYS A 19 2.12 -24.15 4.30
C LYS A 19 2.47 -23.30 5.53
N LEU A 20 3.25 -23.86 6.46
CA LEU A 20 3.77 -23.15 7.63
C LEU A 20 4.84 -22.10 7.28
N SER A 21 5.54 -22.23 6.14
CA SER A 21 6.58 -21.29 5.73
C SER A 21 6.00 -19.92 5.35
N SER A 22 4.84 -19.90 4.69
CA SER A 22 4.11 -18.70 4.28
C SER A 22 3.67 -17.84 5.48
N ILE A 23 3.33 -18.49 6.60
CA ILE A 23 2.96 -17.82 7.87
C ILE A 23 4.19 -17.17 8.52
N LEU A 24 5.36 -17.83 8.47
CA LEU A 24 6.63 -17.31 8.99
C LEU A 24 7.22 -16.18 8.15
N GLU A 25 7.11 -16.24 6.82
CA GLU A 25 7.50 -15.18 5.88
C GLU A 25 6.80 -13.86 6.20
N MET A 26 5.51 -13.94 6.49
CA MET A 26 4.67 -12.80 6.83
C MET A 26 4.91 -12.26 8.25
N LEU A 27 5.08 -13.13 9.25
CA LEU A 27 5.30 -12.72 10.65
C LEU A 27 6.72 -12.20 10.90
N LYS A 28 7.72 -12.70 10.17
CA LYS A 28 9.13 -12.28 10.34
C LYS A 28 9.57 -11.18 9.38
N GLY A 29 8.73 -10.81 8.39
CA GLY A 29 9.02 -9.78 7.39
C GLY A 29 10.04 -10.23 6.34
N VAL A 30 10.32 -11.54 6.27
CA VAL A 30 11.22 -12.10 5.27
C VAL A 30 10.32 -12.51 4.10
N THR A 31 10.26 -11.67 3.08
CA THR A 31 9.54 -12.04 1.86
C THR A 31 10.48 -12.95 1.08
N PHE A 32 10.50 -14.25 1.37
CA PHE A 32 11.17 -15.18 0.45
C PHE A 32 10.33 -15.18 -0.82
N GLN A 33 10.89 -14.53 -1.83
CA GLN A 33 10.26 -14.36 -3.13
C GLN A 33 10.10 -15.75 -3.76
N HIS A 34 9.07 -15.94 -4.61
CA HIS A 34 8.94 -17.19 -5.37
C HIS A 34 10.25 -17.50 -6.11
N CYS A 35 10.84 -18.66 -5.81
CA CYS A 35 12.14 -19.10 -6.32
C CYS A 35 11.96 -20.40 -7.13
N PRO A 36 11.37 -20.34 -8.35
CA PRO A 36 11.04 -21.55 -9.12
C PRO A 36 12.26 -22.40 -9.50
N ASN A 37 13.46 -21.81 -9.44
CA ASN A 37 14.74 -22.48 -9.72
C ASN A 37 15.59 -22.69 -8.46
N GLY A 38 14.99 -22.60 -7.27
CA GLY A 38 15.65 -22.70 -5.97
C GLY A 38 16.27 -21.38 -5.48
N LEU A 39 16.62 -21.34 -4.19
CA LEU A 39 17.25 -20.19 -3.54
C LEU A 39 18.74 -20.08 -3.92
N THR A 40 19.10 -19.01 -4.64
CA THR A 40 20.51 -18.67 -4.90
C THR A 40 21.05 -17.72 -3.83
N TRP A 41 22.38 -17.59 -3.74
CA TRP A 41 23.01 -16.64 -2.83
C TRP A 41 22.56 -15.19 -3.08
N ASP A 42 22.39 -14.79 -4.34
CA ASP A 42 21.96 -13.44 -4.70
C ASP A 42 20.50 -13.17 -4.29
N LEU A 43 19.61 -14.16 -4.49
CA LEU A 43 18.21 -14.09 -4.05
C LEU A 43 18.13 -14.00 -2.52
N TYR A 44 18.99 -14.76 -1.83
CA TYR A 44 19.11 -14.71 -0.38
C TYR A 44 19.60 -13.33 0.12
N GLN A 45 20.66 -12.77 -0.47
CA GLN A 45 21.16 -11.44 -0.12
C GLN A 45 20.10 -10.36 -0.36
N THR A 46 19.33 -10.50 -1.45
CA THR A 46 18.21 -9.61 -1.78
C THR A 46 17.12 -9.70 -0.71
N GLY A 47 16.72 -10.91 -0.32
CA GLY A 47 15.74 -11.13 0.76
C GLY A 47 16.18 -10.50 2.08
N LEU A 48 17.46 -10.66 2.45
CA LEU A 48 18.04 -10.01 3.63
C LEU A 48 18.00 -8.49 3.57
N TYR A 49 18.33 -7.90 2.41
CA TYR A 49 18.27 -6.45 2.22
C TYR A 49 16.85 -5.92 2.43
N ILE A 50 15.86 -6.60 1.84
CA ILE A 50 14.45 -6.22 1.97
C ILE A 50 13.98 -6.34 3.41
N TRP A 51 14.31 -7.45 4.08
CA TRP A 51 13.98 -7.66 5.48
C TRP A 51 14.51 -6.53 6.37
N ARG A 52 15.79 -6.17 6.20
CA ARG A 52 16.41 -5.05 6.92
C ARG A 52 15.71 -3.73 6.64
N GLY A 53 15.36 -3.47 5.39
CA GLY A 53 14.57 -2.30 4.99
C GLY A 53 13.19 -2.26 5.67
N THR A 54 12.48 -3.39 5.72
CA THR A 54 11.19 -3.51 6.41
C THR A 54 11.33 -3.29 7.91
N LYS A 55 12.40 -3.80 8.54
CA LYS A 55 12.69 -3.50 9.95
C LYS A 55 13.03 -2.03 10.18
N ALA A 56 13.71 -1.38 9.25
CA ALA A 56 14.07 0.03 9.35
C ALA A 56 12.85 0.98 9.31
N ILE A 57 11.74 0.55 8.71
CA ILE A 57 10.49 1.33 8.71
C ILE A 57 9.59 1.03 9.93
N HIS A 58 10.02 0.20 10.86
CA HIS A 58 9.23 -0.16 12.03
C HIS A 58 9.08 1.01 13.01
N SER A 59 7.83 1.41 13.24
CA SER A 59 7.40 2.29 14.32
C SER A 59 6.60 1.45 15.32
N PRO A 60 6.91 1.46 16.63
CA PRO A 60 6.21 0.64 17.62
C PRO A 60 4.69 0.85 17.62
N TRP A 61 3.94 -0.21 17.89
CA TRP A 61 2.49 -0.15 18.04
C TRP A 61 2.11 0.21 19.48
N HIS A 62 1.32 1.27 19.64
CA HIS A 62 0.83 1.79 20.92
C HIS A 62 -0.71 1.82 20.99
N GLY A 63 -1.39 1.02 20.17
CA GLY A 63 -2.85 1.01 20.06
C GLY A 63 -3.38 2.00 19.02
N HIS A 64 -4.70 2.18 18.99
CA HIS A 64 -5.39 2.93 17.94
C HIS A 64 -5.56 4.43 18.24
N HIS A 65 -5.21 4.88 19.46
CA HIS A 65 -5.32 6.29 19.83
C HIS A 65 -4.22 7.13 19.17
N LEU A 66 -4.62 8.07 18.31
CA LEU A 66 -3.67 8.93 17.59
C LEU A 66 -2.75 9.77 18.49
N THR A 67 -3.17 10.06 19.73
CA THR A 67 -2.35 10.78 20.72
C THR A 67 -1.13 9.99 21.18
N ALA A 68 -1.12 8.67 21.02
CA ALA A 68 0.04 7.82 21.29
C ALA A 68 1.16 7.97 20.23
N TYR A 69 0.88 8.67 19.12
CA TYR A 69 1.81 8.87 18.01
C TYR A 69 2.02 10.39 17.79
N PRO A 70 2.93 11.02 18.55
CA PRO A 70 3.14 12.47 18.48
C PRO A 70 3.69 12.92 17.12
N ASN A 71 4.51 12.09 16.47
CA ASN A 71 5.10 12.35 15.15
C ASN A 71 4.24 11.86 13.99
N ARG A 72 2.98 11.50 14.21
CA ARG A 72 2.13 10.94 13.16
C ARG A 72 1.96 11.91 12.00
N LYS A 73 1.84 11.37 10.79
CA LYS A 73 1.57 12.14 9.57
C LYS A 73 0.33 11.61 8.89
N LEU A 74 -0.64 12.48 8.59
CA LEU A 74 -1.79 12.10 7.75
C LEU A 74 -1.28 11.83 6.34
N ILE A 75 -1.54 10.62 5.83
CA ILE A 75 -1.09 10.20 4.51
C ILE A 75 -2.24 9.92 3.54
N GLY A 76 -3.50 10.01 3.97
CA GLY A 76 -4.67 9.97 3.08
C GLY A 76 -5.89 9.33 3.72
N TYR A 77 -6.80 8.86 2.87
CA TYR A 77 -8.11 8.32 3.26
C TYR A 77 -8.41 7.01 2.53
N SER A 78 -9.03 6.05 3.19
CA SER A 78 -9.42 4.77 2.56
C SER A 78 -10.80 4.33 3.01
N GLY A 79 -11.65 3.89 2.06
CA GLY A 79 -12.92 3.22 2.32
C GLY A 79 -12.68 1.72 2.52
N MET A 80 -13.04 1.20 3.69
CA MET A 80 -12.75 -0.19 4.08
C MET A 80 -13.96 -0.84 4.76
N ASP A 81 -14.10 -2.16 4.63
CA ASP A 81 -15.04 -2.96 5.39
C ASP A 81 -14.61 -3.09 6.87
N ILE A 82 -15.56 -3.39 7.77
CA ILE A 82 -15.28 -3.52 9.21
C ILE A 82 -14.20 -4.55 9.52
N GLY A 83 -14.20 -5.71 8.84
CA GLY A 83 -13.22 -6.77 9.11
C GLY A 83 -11.80 -6.30 8.85
N SER A 84 -11.58 -5.65 7.71
CA SER A 84 -10.33 -4.96 7.37
C SER A 84 -9.89 -3.95 8.44
N ILE A 85 -10.83 -3.14 8.94
CA ILE A 85 -10.57 -2.11 9.95
C ILE A 85 -10.15 -2.75 11.28
N GLU A 86 -10.84 -3.79 11.73
CA GLU A 86 -10.56 -4.48 12.98
C GLU A 86 -9.17 -5.15 12.99
N LEU A 87 -8.70 -5.64 11.84
CA LEU A 87 -7.34 -6.18 11.70
C LEU A 87 -6.28 -5.07 11.85
N LEU A 88 -6.49 -3.92 11.19
CA LEU A 88 -5.58 -2.78 11.27
C LEU A 88 -5.54 -2.15 12.68
N GLU A 89 -6.68 -2.12 13.38
CA GLU A 89 -6.76 -1.63 14.77
C GLU A 89 -6.07 -2.55 15.80
N LYS A 90 -5.72 -3.77 15.40
CA LYS A 90 -4.86 -4.67 16.19
C LYS A 90 -3.37 -4.50 15.85
N GLY A 91 -3.02 -3.53 14.99
CA GLY A 91 -1.66 -3.32 14.50
C GLY A 91 -1.26 -4.24 13.34
N GLY A 92 -2.23 -4.94 12.75
CA GLY A 92 -2.02 -5.86 11.63
C GLY A 92 -2.08 -5.18 10.26
N ARG A 93 -2.56 -5.93 9.27
CA ARG A 93 -2.76 -5.50 7.88
C ARG A 93 -4.22 -5.74 7.46
N ARG A 94 -4.64 -5.16 6.33
CA ARG A 94 -6.02 -5.25 5.81
C ARG A 94 -6.51 -6.69 5.58
N HIS A 95 -5.62 -7.62 5.30
CA HIS A 95 -5.94 -9.03 5.06
C HIS A 95 -5.04 -9.97 5.87
N ASP A 96 -5.63 -10.77 6.76
CA ASP A 96 -4.93 -11.85 7.47
C ASP A 96 -5.03 -13.14 6.64
N ARG A 97 -4.11 -13.31 5.67
CA ARG A 97 -4.10 -14.46 4.75
C ARG A 97 -2.70 -15.00 4.58
N THR A 98 -2.58 -16.32 4.41
CA THR A 98 -1.34 -17.07 4.18
C THR A 98 -0.82 -17.02 2.73
N GLU A 99 -1.44 -16.23 1.87
CA GLU A 99 -1.16 -16.21 0.42
C GLU A 99 0.15 -15.44 0.11
N PRO A 100 0.90 -15.85 -0.92
CA PRO A 100 2.21 -15.26 -1.24
C PRO A 100 2.12 -13.87 -1.90
N SER A 101 0.93 -13.37 -2.24
CA SER A 101 0.76 -12.11 -2.95
C SER A 101 0.92 -10.89 -2.06
N ARG A 102 1.80 -9.97 -2.46
CA ARG A 102 1.97 -8.67 -1.81
C ARG A 102 1.01 -7.62 -2.37
N TRP A 103 0.79 -7.65 -3.69
CA TRP A 103 0.11 -6.56 -4.40
C TRP A 103 -1.41 -6.67 -4.44
N GLY A 104 -1.96 -7.89 -4.40
CA GLY A 104 -3.40 -8.13 -4.29
C GLY A 104 -3.98 -7.78 -2.92
N LEU A 105 -3.12 -7.54 -1.93
CA LEU A 105 -3.47 -7.32 -0.52
C LEU A 105 -3.09 -5.91 -0.04
N ALA A 106 -2.81 -5.00 -0.98
CA ALA A 106 -2.46 -3.64 -0.66
C ALA A 106 -3.69 -2.84 -0.20
N MET A 107 -3.42 -1.81 0.61
CA MET A 107 -4.41 -0.82 0.97
C MET A 107 -4.31 0.34 -0.02
N TYR A 108 -5.44 0.62 -0.69
CA TYR A 108 -5.60 1.75 -1.58
C TYR A 108 -6.05 2.99 -0.81
N VAL A 109 -5.30 4.08 -0.94
CA VAL A 109 -5.46 5.30 -0.15
C VAL A 109 -5.56 6.51 -1.09
N ALA A 110 -6.69 7.20 -1.06
CA ALA A 110 -6.90 8.44 -1.81
C ALA A 110 -6.36 9.65 -1.04
N ASP A 111 -5.88 10.66 -1.76
CA ASP A 111 -5.52 11.95 -1.14
C ASP A 111 -6.73 12.86 -0.90
N ASP A 112 -7.87 12.53 -1.52
CA ASP A 112 -9.14 13.24 -1.40
C ASP A 112 -10.17 12.38 -0.63
N PRO A 113 -10.72 12.86 0.50
CA PRO A 113 -11.74 12.10 1.26
C PRO A 113 -13.02 11.84 0.45
N LEU A 114 -13.34 12.67 -0.54
CA LEU A 114 -14.50 12.47 -1.42
C LEU A 114 -14.30 11.27 -2.35
N VAL A 115 -13.07 11.05 -2.83
CA VAL A 115 -12.71 9.87 -3.63
C VAL A 115 -12.76 8.62 -2.76
N ALA A 116 -12.22 8.67 -1.54
CA ALA A 116 -12.33 7.56 -0.58
C ALA A 116 -13.80 7.21 -0.27
N LYS A 117 -14.66 8.22 -0.11
CA LYS A 117 -16.11 8.03 0.06
C LYS A 117 -16.74 7.32 -1.15
N TYR A 118 -16.43 7.75 -2.37
CA TYR A 118 -16.93 7.10 -3.58
C TYR A 118 -16.61 5.60 -3.61
N PHE A 119 -15.36 5.22 -3.33
CA PHE A 119 -14.98 3.81 -3.30
C PHE A 119 -15.63 3.05 -2.13
N SER A 120 -15.81 3.69 -0.97
CA SER A 120 -16.59 3.11 0.14
C SER A 120 -18.02 2.77 -0.28
N ASP A 121 -18.69 3.67 -1.00
CA ASP A 121 -20.05 3.51 -1.49
C ASP A 121 -20.13 2.51 -2.65
N TRP A 122 -19.11 2.45 -3.50
CA TRP A 122 -19.01 1.46 -4.56
C TRP A 122 -18.88 0.03 -4.02
N ILE A 123 -18.07 -0.17 -2.97
CA ILE A 123 -17.97 -1.48 -2.28
C ILE A 123 -19.33 -1.90 -1.69
N LYS A 124 -20.05 -0.97 -1.03
CA LYS A 124 -21.40 -1.23 -0.48
C LYS A 124 -22.35 -1.74 -1.56
N LYS A 125 -22.30 -1.16 -2.76
CA LYS A 125 -23.16 -1.59 -3.88
C LYS A 125 -22.75 -2.92 -4.50
N LYS A 126 -21.45 -3.20 -4.61
CA LYS A 126 -20.94 -4.32 -5.43
C LYS A 126 -20.75 -5.62 -4.66
N SER A 127 -20.35 -5.56 -3.38
CA SER A 127 -19.68 -6.71 -2.77
C SER A 127 -20.52 -7.56 -1.81
N PHE A 128 -21.36 -7.04 -0.90
CA PHE A 128 -22.02 -7.92 0.10
C PHE A 128 -23.24 -7.29 0.82
N GLY A 129 -24.32 -6.88 0.13
CA GLY A 129 -25.51 -6.34 0.83
C GLY A 129 -25.16 -5.29 1.91
N ASP A 130 -25.65 -5.45 3.14
CA ASP A 130 -25.42 -4.62 4.35
C ASP A 130 -23.95 -4.47 4.82
N SER A 131 -22.95 -4.72 3.98
CA SER A 131 -21.54 -4.50 4.32
C SER A 131 -21.30 -3.04 4.76
N LYS A 132 -21.01 -2.88 6.06
CA LYS A 132 -20.72 -1.59 6.66
C LYS A 132 -19.30 -1.18 6.25
N THR A 133 -19.17 -0.41 5.18
CA THR A 133 -17.89 0.26 4.88
C THR A 133 -17.81 1.60 5.57
N ILE A 134 -16.63 1.91 6.08
CA ILE A 134 -16.30 3.16 6.78
C ILE A 134 -15.07 3.77 6.10
N VAL A 135 -15.10 5.09 5.90
CA VAL A 135 -13.90 5.83 5.50
C VAL A 135 -13.02 6.06 6.73
N CYS A 136 -11.75 5.72 6.62
CA CYS A 136 -10.76 5.96 7.65
C CYS A 136 -9.72 6.99 7.18
N GLU A 137 -9.29 7.86 8.09
CA GLU A 137 -8.04 8.59 7.96
C GLU A 137 -6.88 7.61 8.16
N ILE A 138 -5.90 7.66 7.26
CA ILE A 138 -4.71 6.81 7.30
C ILE A 138 -3.52 7.68 7.72
N TYR A 139 -2.85 7.28 8.80
CA TYR A 139 -1.67 7.96 9.31
C TYR A 139 -0.45 7.04 9.24
N ALA A 140 0.70 7.60 8.87
CA ALA A 140 1.96 7.02 9.31
C ALA A 140 2.14 7.34 10.80
N ARG A 141 2.46 6.32 11.61
CA ARG A 141 2.74 6.42 13.05
C ARG A 141 3.94 7.34 13.33
N ASP A 142 4.92 7.32 12.44
CA ASP A 142 6.07 8.22 12.46
C ASP A 142 6.30 8.87 11.09
N GLY A 143 6.12 10.19 11.03
CA GLY A 143 6.27 10.99 9.82
C GLY A 143 7.71 11.09 9.32
N ALA A 144 8.71 10.98 10.18
CA ALA A 144 10.12 11.02 9.77
C ALA A 144 10.54 9.69 9.13
N ILE A 145 10.02 8.57 9.64
CA ILE A 145 10.17 7.26 8.97
C ILE A 145 9.45 7.29 7.62
N TRP A 146 8.22 7.83 7.59
CA TRP A 146 7.49 8.02 6.33
C TRP A 146 8.33 8.79 5.33
N ASP A 147 8.88 9.95 5.67
CA ASP A 147 9.61 10.77 4.70
C ASP A 147 10.85 10.08 4.13
N LYS A 148 11.53 9.25 4.93
CA LYS A 148 12.73 8.50 4.52
C LYS A 148 12.43 7.22 3.72
N MET A 149 11.25 6.62 3.88
CA MET A 149 10.93 5.39 3.16
C MET A 149 10.84 5.63 1.65
N HIS A 150 11.13 4.60 0.86
CA HIS A 150 11.05 4.70 -0.58
C HIS A 150 9.61 4.90 -1.06
N LYS A 151 9.44 5.82 -2.02
CA LYS A 151 8.15 6.18 -2.62
C LYS A 151 8.37 6.41 -4.11
N ILE A 152 7.43 5.99 -4.93
CA ILE A 152 7.51 6.19 -6.37
C ILE A 152 6.14 6.46 -6.98
N TRP A 153 6.09 7.40 -7.91
CA TRP A 153 4.94 7.61 -8.76
C TRP A 153 5.06 6.73 -10.01
N VAL A 154 4.10 5.86 -10.27
CA VAL A 154 4.13 4.94 -11.42
C VAL A 154 3.20 5.40 -12.55
N PRO A 155 3.54 5.14 -13.82
CA PRO A 155 2.67 5.43 -14.95
C PRO A 155 1.40 4.55 -14.93
N ASP A 156 0.23 5.16 -15.12
CA ASP A 156 -1.08 4.48 -15.07
C ASP A 156 -1.38 3.60 -16.30
N ASN A 157 -0.68 3.82 -17.41
CA ASN A 157 -0.90 3.12 -18.68
C ASN A 157 -0.23 1.72 -18.76
N ARG A 158 0.39 1.25 -17.68
CA ARG A 158 1.13 -0.02 -17.67
C ARG A 158 0.22 -1.16 -17.25
N HIS A 159 -0.29 -1.93 -18.22
CA HIS A 159 -0.97 -3.20 -17.97
C HIS A 159 -0.13 -4.17 -17.12
N GLU A 160 1.19 -4.05 -17.20
CA GLU A 160 2.19 -4.79 -16.43
C GLU A 160 2.06 -4.60 -14.91
N LEU A 161 1.49 -3.48 -14.46
CA LEU A 161 1.29 -3.19 -13.05
C LEU A 161 -0.08 -3.65 -12.50
N LYS A 162 -0.93 -4.26 -13.34
CA LYS A 162 -2.26 -4.76 -12.92
C LYS A 162 -2.16 -6.08 -12.19
N THR A 163 -2.85 -6.17 -11.05
CA THR A 163 -2.97 -7.37 -10.21
C THR A 163 -3.78 -8.46 -10.90
N HIS A 164 -3.23 -9.69 -10.95
CA HIS A 164 -3.88 -10.89 -11.48
C HIS A 164 -4.39 -11.80 -10.35
N VAL A 165 -5.06 -11.22 -9.35
CA VAL A 165 -5.55 -11.92 -8.15
C VAL A 165 -6.59 -13.02 -8.46
N ASP A 166 -7.06 -13.09 -9.70
CA ASP A 166 -7.94 -14.12 -10.23
C ASP A 166 -7.19 -15.36 -10.74
N LYS A 167 -5.86 -15.39 -10.65
CA LYS A 167 -4.99 -16.49 -11.10
C LYS A 167 -4.46 -17.31 -9.93
N GLY A 168 -3.78 -18.43 -10.24
CA GLY A 168 -3.13 -19.26 -9.22
C GLY A 168 -1.95 -18.55 -8.54
N ASP A 169 -1.62 -18.98 -7.32
CA ASP A 169 -0.64 -18.35 -6.43
C ASP A 169 0.73 -18.11 -7.08
N GLU A 170 1.26 -19.09 -7.84
CA GLU A 170 2.53 -18.96 -8.57
C GLU A 170 2.50 -17.82 -9.59
N HIS A 171 1.40 -17.69 -10.34
CA HIS A 171 1.25 -16.63 -11.33
C HIS A 171 1.17 -15.25 -10.67
N ILE A 172 0.49 -15.18 -9.53
CA ILE A 172 0.40 -13.95 -8.75
C ILE A 172 1.78 -13.56 -8.23
N ALA A 173 2.52 -14.52 -7.66
CA ALA A 173 3.87 -14.29 -7.16
C ALA A 173 4.83 -13.83 -8.28
N ASP A 174 4.84 -14.52 -9.42
CA ASP A 174 5.64 -14.12 -10.59
C ASP A 174 5.29 -12.72 -11.11
N SER A 175 4.00 -12.39 -11.11
CA SER A 175 3.53 -11.07 -11.50
C SER A 175 4.05 -10.01 -10.54
N ASP A 176 4.04 -10.28 -9.23
CA ASP A 176 4.56 -9.38 -8.21
C ASP A 176 6.08 -9.16 -8.36
N LEU A 177 6.84 -10.20 -8.71
CA LEU A 177 8.28 -10.09 -9.00
C LEU A 177 8.58 -9.27 -10.24
N LYS A 178 7.81 -9.46 -11.31
CA LYS A 178 7.94 -8.65 -12.54
C LYS A 178 7.71 -7.18 -12.26
N ARG A 179 6.68 -6.85 -11.45
CA ARG A 179 6.41 -5.47 -11.04
C ARG A 179 7.52 -4.90 -10.16
N ASP A 180 8.02 -5.69 -9.20
CA ASP A 180 9.15 -5.29 -8.36
C ASP A 180 10.40 -5.01 -9.20
N GLY A 181 10.65 -5.83 -10.23
CA GLY A 181 11.73 -5.61 -11.20
C GLY A 181 11.54 -4.32 -12.00
N ALA A 182 10.32 -4.00 -12.44
CA ALA A 182 10.02 -2.74 -13.11
C ALA A 182 10.28 -1.53 -12.21
N VAL A 183 9.83 -1.59 -10.94
CA VAL A 183 10.06 -0.53 -9.95
C VAL A 183 11.56 -0.36 -9.64
N ALA A 184 12.29 -1.47 -9.52
CA ALA A 184 13.75 -1.46 -9.36
C ALA A 184 14.45 -0.83 -10.57
N GLY A 185 13.92 -1.02 -11.79
CA GLY A 185 14.40 -0.36 -13.01
C GLY A 185 14.35 1.17 -12.96
N TRP A 186 13.45 1.76 -12.16
CA TRP A 186 13.41 3.20 -11.89
C TRP A 186 14.27 3.63 -10.68
N GLY A 187 15.08 2.72 -10.14
CA GLY A 187 16.01 2.97 -9.04
C GLY A 187 15.36 2.94 -7.66
N VAL A 188 14.22 2.27 -7.51
CA VAL A 188 13.50 2.19 -6.23
C VAL A 188 13.43 0.74 -5.76
N SER A 189 13.95 0.47 -4.57
CA SER A 189 13.96 -0.87 -3.98
C SER A 189 12.93 -1.01 -2.87
N ARG A 190 12.56 -2.26 -2.55
CA ARG A 190 11.65 -2.55 -1.42
C ARG A 190 12.33 -2.25 -0.07
N PRO A 191 11.54 -1.90 0.97
CA PRO A 191 10.10 -1.62 0.94
C PRO A 191 9.80 -0.25 0.33
N TYR A 192 8.73 -0.14 -0.45
CA TYR A 192 8.26 1.13 -1.03
C TYR A 192 6.73 1.22 -1.01
N VAL A 193 6.19 2.42 -1.19
CA VAL A 193 4.78 2.65 -1.57
C VAL A 193 4.68 3.25 -2.96
N LEU A 194 3.55 3.04 -3.62
CA LEU A 194 3.30 3.58 -4.96
C LEU A 194 2.29 4.70 -4.92
N PHE A 195 2.48 5.65 -5.83
CA PHE A 195 1.50 6.66 -6.19
C PHE A 195 1.10 6.45 -7.64
N CYS A 196 -0.19 6.55 -7.93
CA CYS A 196 -0.75 6.41 -9.26
C CYS A 196 -1.65 7.62 -9.57
N ARG A 197 -1.75 7.96 -10.85
CA ARG A 197 -2.63 9.01 -11.36
C ARG A 197 -3.63 8.41 -12.33
N HIS A 198 -4.87 8.27 -11.92
CA HIS A 198 -5.89 7.56 -12.69
C HIS A 198 -6.80 8.51 -13.47
N PRO A 199 -7.26 8.13 -14.68
CA PRO A 199 -8.31 8.85 -15.38
C PRO A 199 -9.59 8.89 -14.55
N ASN A 200 -10.48 9.80 -14.92
CA ASN A 200 -11.83 9.80 -14.39
C ASN A 200 -12.52 8.44 -14.64
N MET A 201 -13.29 7.97 -13.66
CA MET A 201 -14.01 6.69 -13.78
C MET A 201 -15.41 6.85 -14.37
N ASN A 202 -15.83 8.06 -14.74
CA ASN A 202 -17.17 8.41 -15.22
C ASN A 202 -18.27 7.87 -14.29
N THR A 203 -19.42 7.45 -14.82
CA THR A 203 -20.41 6.71 -14.03
C THR A 203 -20.11 5.22 -14.11
N ARG A 204 -20.03 4.55 -12.95
CA ARG A 204 -19.83 3.10 -12.84
C ARG A 204 -20.79 2.51 -11.82
N ASP A 205 -21.46 1.42 -12.17
CA ASP A 205 -22.42 0.71 -11.30
C ASP A 205 -23.48 1.65 -10.65
N GLY A 206 -23.97 2.61 -11.43
CA GLY A 206 -24.95 3.61 -10.98
C GLY A 206 -24.42 4.59 -9.94
N LEU A 207 -23.09 4.76 -9.83
CA LEU A 207 -22.45 5.80 -9.03
C LEU A 207 -21.64 6.73 -9.94
N GLN A 208 -21.96 8.02 -9.87
CA GLN A 208 -21.21 9.08 -10.54
C GLN A 208 -19.87 9.30 -9.81
N PHE A 209 -18.76 9.21 -10.53
CA PHE A 209 -17.44 9.55 -9.97
C PHE A 209 -17.41 11.04 -9.59
N PRO A 210 -16.89 11.39 -8.40
CA PRO A 210 -17.03 12.74 -7.86
C PRO A 210 -16.06 13.76 -8.43
N ILE A 211 -14.98 13.30 -9.07
CA ILE A 211 -14.06 14.19 -9.79
C ILE A 211 -14.68 14.49 -11.16
N PRO A 212 -14.70 15.75 -11.63
CA PRO A 212 -15.27 16.09 -12.93
C PRO A 212 -14.33 15.70 -14.08
N GLU A 213 -14.88 15.37 -15.24
CA GLU A 213 -14.11 15.18 -16.48
C GLU A 213 -13.53 16.53 -16.97
N PRO A 214 -12.29 16.61 -17.48
CA PRO A 214 -11.28 15.55 -17.68
C PRO A 214 -10.30 15.40 -16.51
N ALA A 215 -10.66 15.86 -15.32
CA ALA A 215 -9.76 15.81 -14.18
C ALA A 215 -9.54 14.36 -13.70
N ARG A 216 -8.28 14.10 -13.33
CA ARG A 216 -7.79 12.82 -12.85
C ARG A 216 -7.73 12.78 -11.32
N PHE A 217 -7.62 11.59 -10.73
CA PHE A 217 -7.48 11.42 -9.28
C PHE A 217 -6.17 10.70 -8.91
N ASN A 218 -5.73 10.89 -7.66
CA ASN A 218 -4.53 10.23 -7.15
C ASN A 218 -4.92 9.05 -6.26
N GLU A 219 -4.13 8.00 -6.34
CA GLU A 219 -4.21 6.84 -5.45
C GLU A 219 -2.81 6.52 -4.94
N MET A 220 -2.73 6.08 -3.70
CA MET A 220 -1.53 5.52 -3.11
C MET A 220 -1.77 4.07 -2.71
N VAL A 221 -0.82 3.19 -3.04
CA VAL A 221 -0.89 1.76 -2.77
C VAL A 221 0.10 1.42 -1.66
N ILE A 222 -0.41 0.99 -0.50
CA ILE A 222 0.39 0.62 0.66
C ILE A 222 0.34 -0.89 0.91
N TYR A 223 1.48 -1.55 0.85
CA TYR A 223 1.59 -3.01 1.01
C TYR A 223 1.55 -3.45 2.48
N GLY A 224 1.18 -4.71 2.71
CA GLY A 224 0.99 -5.29 4.05
C GLY A 224 2.17 -5.06 4.99
N GLN A 225 3.41 -5.24 4.53
CA GLN A 225 4.59 -5.01 5.36
C GLN A 225 4.67 -3.55 5.87
N THR A 226 4.31 -2.57 5.04
CA THR A 226 4.27 -1.16 5.45
C THR A 226 3.08 -0.88 6.38
N GLN A 227 1.94 -1.53 6.13
CA GLN A 227 0.75 -1.41 6.99
C GLN A 227 1.08 -1.76 8.44
N GLU A 228 1.62 -2.96 8.67
CA GLU A 228 1.96 -3.46 10.00
C GLU A 228 3.06 -2.63 10.67
N ASN A 229 4.07 -2.23 9.91
CA ASN A 229 5.27 -1.59 10.46
C ASN A 229 5.12 -0.08 10.67
N LEU A 230 4.19 0.59 9.99
CA LEU A 230 4.16 2.06 10.01
C LEU A 230 2.79 2.69 10.14
N LEU A 231 1.67 1.98 9.95
CA LEU A 231 0.38 2.66 9.85
C LEU A 231 -0.49 2.61 11.11
N VAL A 232 -1.26 3.66 11.32
CA VAL A 232 -2.40 3.67 12.24
C VAL A 232 -3.59 4.30 11.53
N ILE A 233 -4.77 3.75 11.75
CA ILE A 233 -6.00 4.24 11.14
C ILE A 233 -6.89 4.91 12.18
N LYS A 234 -7.76 5.81 11.71
CA LYS A 234 -8.79 6.41 12.54
C LYS A 234 -10.10 6.43 11.75
N ARG A 235 -11.09 5.68 12.24
CA ARG A 235 -12.45 5.66 11.68
C ARG A 235 -13.02 7.08 11.67
N MET A 236 -13.69 7.45 10.57
CA MET A 236 -14.43 8.71 10.49
C MET A 236 -15.92 8.44 10.70
N THR A 237 -16.59 9.31 11.44
CA THR A 237 -18.06 9.39 11.39
C THR A 237 -18.50 10.06 10.10
N ASP A 238 -19.77 9.89 9.71
CA ASP A 238 -20.32 10.57 8.53
C ASP A 238 -20.18 12.10 8.64
N ASP A 239 -20.39 12.68 9.82
CA ASP A 239 -20.20 14.11 10.05
C ASP A 239 -18.74 14.54 9.88
N GLN A 240 -17.78 13.77 10.39
CA GLN A 240 -16.36 14.05 10.22
C GLN A 240 -15.96 13.97 8.75
N LEU A 241 -16.44 12.95 8.03
CA LEU A 241 -16.19 12.77 6.60
C LEU A 241 -16.78 13.93 5.79
N ASN A 242 -18.04 14.26 6.02
CA ASN A 242 -18.73 15.37 5.35
C ASN A 242 -18.03 16.71 5.64
N GLN A 243 -17.54 16.91 6.86
CA GLN A 243 -16.78 18.10 7.21
C GLN A 243 -15.41 18.13 6.51
N ALA A 244 -14.70 17.01 6.43
CA ALA A 244 -13.42 16.91 5.71
C ALA A 244 -13.59 17.20 4.21
N ILE A 245 -14.65 16.67 3.59
CA ILE A 245 -15.03 16.94 2.20
C ILE A 245 -15.36 18.43 2.02
N LYS A 246 -16.23 19.00 2.87
CA LYS A 246 -16.62 20.42 2.80
C LYS A 246 -15.43 21.35 2.96
N LYS A 247 -14.48 21.01 3.82
CA LYS A 247 -13.24 21.76 4.05
C LYS A 247 -12.15 21.50 2.99
N LYS A 248 -12.36 20.57 2.06
CA LYS A 248 -11.34 20.10 1.10
C LYS A 248 -10.03 19.74 1.80
N ALA A 249 -10.13 18.89 2.84
CA ALA A 249 -9.00 18.45 3.66
C ALA A 249 -8.09 17.45 2.92
N ASN A 250 -7.74 17.75 1.68
CA ASN A 250 -7.00 16.87 0.80
C ASN A 250 -5.52 16.88 1.16
N VAL A 251 -4.85 15.73 1.04
CA VAL A 251 -3.40 15.61 1.22
C VAL A 251 -2.64 16.17 0.01
N HIS A 252 -3.26 16.10 -1.18
CA HIS A 252 -2.72 16.56 -2.46
C HIS A 252 -1.35 15.95 -2.80
N TYR A 253 -1.29 14.64 -3.07
CA TYR A 253 -0.01 13.92 -3.27
C TYR A 253 0.91 14.58 -4.30
N ARG A 254 0.36 15.17 -5.37
CA ARG A 254 1.15 15.89 -6.38
C ARG A 254 1.95 17.08 -5.84
N HIS A 255 1.49 17.72 -4.76
CA HIS A 255 2.22 18.80 -4.09
C HIS A 255 3.16 18.27 -3.00
N LYS A 256 3.17 16.96 -2.76
CA LYS A 256 4.00 16.28 -1.77
C LYS A 256 5.21 15.57 -2.37
N ILE A 257 5.38 15.62 -3.69
CA ILE A 257 6.48 14.92 -4.39
C ILE A 257 7.84 15.28 -3.80
N ARG A 258 8.16 16.57 -3.70
CA ARG A 258 9.42 17.04 -3.13
C ARG A 258 9.50 16.82 -1.62
N GLU A 259 8.42 17.14 -0.88
CA GLU A 259 8.35 17.02 0.58
C GLU A 259 8.55 15.58 1.06
N TRP A 260 7.96 14.61 0.37
CA TRP A 260 7.98 13.20 0.74
C TRP A 260 9.03 12.40 -0.02
N HIS A 261 9.91 13.07 -0.78
CA HIS A 261 10.96 12.45 -1.58
C HIS A 261 10.42 11.35 -2.52
N ILE A 262 9.30 11.63 -3.19
CA ILE A 262 8.67 10.68 -4.12
C ILE A 262 9.49 10.66 -5.41
N LYS A 263 10.01 9.49 -5.79
CA LYS A 263 10.65 9.29 -7.09
C LYS A 263 9.60 9.42 -8.20
N VAL A 264 9.87 10.24 -9.21
CA VAL A 264 9.00 10.35 -10.39
C VAL A 264 9.81 9.98 -11.64
N PRO A 265 9.53 8.81 -12.27
CA PRO A 265 10.11 8.42 -13.55
C PRO A 265 9.79 9.43 -14.66
N GLU A 266 10.63 9.49 -15.69
CA GLU A 266 10.44 10.41 -16.83
C GLU A 266 9.12 10.15 -17.56
N GLU A 267 8.69 8.88 -17.67
CA GLU A 267 7.42 8.53 -18.29
C GLU A 267 6.23 9.11 -17.53
N THR A 268 6.32 9.16 -16.20
CA THR A 268 5.30 9.78 -15.35
C THR A 268 5.32 11.31 -15.49
N LYS A 269 6.49 11.93 -15.59
CA LYS A 269 6.60 13.37 -15.86
C LYS A 269 5.97 13.74 -17.22
N ALA A 270 6.25 12.94 -18.24
CA ALA A 270 5.65 13.09 -19.57
C ALA A 270 4.12 12.92 -19.52
N ASP A 271 3.61 11.98 -18.73
CA ASP A 271 2.17 11.80 -18.53
C ASP A 271 1.52 13.01 -17.86
N PHE A 272 2.13 13.59 -16.83
CA PHE A 272 1.67 14.84 -16.21
C PHE A 272 1.63 15.99 -17.24
N ALA A 273 2.70 16.14 -18.03
CA ALA A 273 2.78 17.18 -19.06
C ALA A 273 1.70 16.99 -20.13
N LYS A 274 1.47 15.76 -20.60
CA LYS A 274 0.42 15.43 -21.58
C LYS A 274 -0.97 15.85 -21.12
N HIS A 275 -1.25 15.78 -19.82
CA HIS A 275 -2.54 16.15 -19.24
C HIS A 275 -2.59 17.59 -18.72
N ASN A 276 -1.59 18.43 -19.04
CA ASN A 276 -1.47 19.82 -18.58
C ASN A 276 -1.50 19.96 -17.04
N GLU A 277 -1.04 18.94 -16.32
CA GLU A 277 -0.98 18.94 -14.86
C GLU A 277 0.34 19.57 -14.40
N LYS A 278 0.25 20.75 -13.79
CA LYS A 278 1.41 21.46 -13.25
C LYS A 278 1.87 20.78 -11.96
N VAL A 279 3.06 20.21 -11.98
CA VAL A 279 3.67 19.48 -10.87
C VAL A 279 5.11 19.94 -10.68
N GLU A 280 5.50 20.18 -9.43
CA GLU A 280 6.89 20.46 -9.07
C GLU A 280 7.56 19.13 -8.66
N PHE A 281 8.66 18.79 -9.34
CA PHE A 281 9.42 17.56 -9.13
C PHE A 281 10.67 17.79 -8.28
#